data_AF-A0A1J8QDN1-F1
#
_entry.id   AF-A0A1J8QDN1-F1
#
_cell.length_a   1.000
_cell.length_b   1.000
_cell.length_c   1.000
_cell.angle_alpha   90.00
_cell.angle_beta   90.00
_cell.angle_gamma   90.00
#
_symmetry.space_group_name_H-M   'P 1'
#
loop_
_entity.id
_entity.type
_entity.pdbx_description
1 polymer ?
#
loop_
_entity_poly.entity_id
_entity_poly.type
_entity_poly.pdbx_seq_one_letter_code
_entity_poly.pdbx_strand_id
1 'polypeptide(L)'
;MRTGLTYLLKSLAVLISRLSAFAAQYRALPTLGFTHFQPAQLTTVGKRATVWIQELLWDLRNIKRARDDIGFRGAKGPTGTQASFLALFDGDHDKVEELEKLVATRSGFQYIYPVTSQTYSRKIDIDVLAPLASLGATAHKIATDLRLLASLKVVLFDANANSDMTDVIGQEVEEPCESTQIGSSAMAYKRNPMLSERVCSLSRHLMVLQQNALMNSSVQWFERTFDDR
;
A
#
# COMPACT_ATOMS: atom_id res chain seq x y z
N MET A 1 13.98 0.82 4.74
CA MET A 1 13.02 0.02 3.94
C MET A 1 12.27 -1.02 4.79
N ARG A 2 12.92 -2.07 5.30
CA ARG A 2 12.27 -3.17 6.05
C ARG A 2 11.33 -2.74 7.19
N THR A 3 11.75 -1.77 8.01
CA THR A 3 10.91 -1.22 9.10
C THR A 3 9.66 -0.54 8.56
N GLY A 4 9.79 0.28 7.51
CA GLY A 4 8.65 0.96 6.87
C GLY A 4 7.63 -0.02 6.31
N LEU A 5 8.10 -1.05 5.59
CA LEU A 5 7.21 -2.12 5.10
C LEU A 5 6.55 -2.90 6.25
N THR A 6 7.25 -3.09 7.37
CA THR A 6 6.67 -3.74 8.56
C THR A 6 5.53 -2.93 9.17
N TYR A 7 5.65 -1.60 9.22
CA TYR A 7 4.53 -0.74 9.65
C TYR A 7 3.37 -0.79 8.66
N LEU A 8 3.66 -0.76 7.36
CA LEU A 8 2.63 -0.83 6.33
C LEU A 8 1.84 -2.15 6.38
N LEU A 9 2.52 -3.29 6.57
CA LEU A 9 1.88 -4.59 6.71
C LEU A 9 0.87 -4.64 7.87
N LYS A 10 1.21 -4.01 9.01
CA LYS A 10 0.29 -3.93 10.16
C LYS A 10 -0.97 -3.12 9.80
N SER A 11 -0.79 -1.93 9.22
CA SER A 11 -1.91 -1.07 8.82
C SER A 11 -2.79 -1.73 7.75
N LEU A 12 -2.18 -2.41 6.77
CA LEU A 12 -2.88 -3.11 5.72
C LEU A 12 -3.70 -4.30 6.26
N ALA A 13 -3.14 -5.06 7.20
CA ALA A 13 -3.86 -6.15 7.87
C ALA A 13 -5.09 -5.63 8.65
N VAL A 14 -4.95 -4.49 9.33
CA VAL A 14 -6.07 -3.83 10.03
C VAL A 14 -7.15 -3.40 9.02
N LEU A 15 -6.78 -2.75 7.91
CA LEU A 15 -7.72 -2.35 6.87
C LEU A 15 -8.49 -3.56 6.31
N ILE A 16 -7.78 -4.63 5.95
CA ILE A 16 -8.38 -5.87 5.45
C ILE A 16 -9.36 -6.46 6.47
N SER A 17 -8.98 -6.49 7.75
CA SER A 17 -9.84 -6.99 8.83
C SER A 17 -11.12 -6.16 8.97
N ARG A 18 -11.03 -4.82 8.94
CA ARG A 18 -12.19 -3.93 9.01
C ARG A 18 -13.12 -4.06 7.81
N LEU A 19 -12.56 -4.11 6.60
CA LEU A 19 -13.35 -4.34 5.39
C LEU A 19 -13.99 -5.73 5.37
N SER A 20 -13.30 -6.75 5.89
CA SER A 20 -13.86 -8.10 5.99
C SER A 20 -15.04 -8.17 6.96
N ALA A 21 -14.95 -7.47 8.10
CA ALA A 21 -16.08 -7.33 9.03
C ALA A 21 -17.26 -6.59 8.38
N PHE A 22 -17.00 -5.50 7.66
CA PHE A 22 -18.01 -4.78 6.88
C PHE A 22 -18.66 -5.70 5.81
N ALA A 23 -17.85 -6.42 5.05
CA ALA A 23 -18.33 -7.32 4.02
C ALA A 23 -19.20 -8.45 4.60
N ALA A 24 -18.84 -8.98 5.77
CA ALA A 24 -19.63 -9.98 6.49
C ALA A 24 -20.95 -9.41 7.00
N GLN A 25 -20.95 -8.21 7.58
CA GLN A 25 -22.14 -7.52 8.08
C GLN A 25 -23.16 -7.28 6.95
N TYR A 26 -22.69 -6.80 5.79
CA TYR A 26 -23.55 -6.44 4.67
C TYR A 26 -23.61 -7.50 3.56
N ARG A 27 -23.28 -8.76 3.89
CA ARG A 27 -23.18 -9.86 2.91
C ARG A 27 -24.48 -10.13 2.14
N ALA A 28 -25.63 -9.89 2.78
CA ALA A 28 -26.95 -10.20 2.25
C ALA A 28 -27.72 -8.96 1.79
N LEU A 29 -27.18 -7.75 1.98
CA LEU A 29 -27.82 -6.49 1.60
C LEU A 29 -27.75 -6.32 0.07
N PRO A 30 -28.85 -6.47 -0.69
CA PRO A 30 -28.82 -6.32 -2.13
C PRO A 30 -28.51 -4.88 -2.53
N THR A 31 -27.77 -4.71 -3.62
CA THR A 31 -27.53 -3.41 -4.25
C THR A 31 -27.44 -3.57 -5.76
N LEU A 32 -27.76 -2.50 -6.49
CA LEU A 32 -27.66 -2.46 -7.95
C LEU A 32 -26.22 -2.72 -8.39
N GLY A 33 -26.02 -3.69 -9.28
CA GLY A 33 -24.73 -3.92 -9.92
C GLY A 33 -24.45 -2.87 -11.00
N PHE A 34 -23.17 -2.60 -11.27
CA PHE A 34 -22.76 -1.66 -12.29
C PHE A 34 -21.69 -2.24 -13.21
N THR A 35 -21.97 -2.23 -14.52
CA THR A 35 -20.99 -2.49 -15.58
C THR A 35 -21.03 -1.31 -16.55
N HIS A 36 -19.89 -0.71 -16.89
CA HIS A 36 -19.84 0.60 -17.57
C HIS A 36 -20.56 1.73 -16.82
N PHE A 37 -20.69 1.58 -15.50
CA PHE A 37 -21.54 2.44 -14.66
C PHE A 37 -23.01 2.51 -15.13
N GLN A 38 -23.47 1.48 -15.86
CA GLN A 38 -24.87 1.27 -16.22
C GLN A 38 -25.49 0.21 -15.30
N PRO A 39 -26.80 0.31 -14.99
CA PRO A 39 -27.52 -0.69 -14.22
C PRO A 39 -27.32 -2.11 -14.77
N ALA A 40 -26.91 -3.03 -13.90
CA ALA A 40 -26.70 -4.43 -14.21
C ALA A 40 -27.40 -5.31 -13.16
N GLN A 41 -27.25 -6.63 -13.29
CA GLN A 41 -27.80 -7.59 -12.32
C GLN A 41 -27.37 -7.23 -10.88
N LEU A 42 -28.28 -7.41 -9.93
CA LEU A 42 -28.04 -7.14 -8.52
C LEU A 42 -26.82 -7.91 -7.99
N THR A 43 -26.09 -7.25 -7.11
CA THR A 43 -25.06 -7.84 -6.25
C THR A 43 -25.43 -7.58 -4.79
N THR A 44 -24.51 -7.79 -3.85
CA THR A 44 -24.67 -7.31 -2.47
C THR A 44 -23.56 -6.33 -2.10
N VAL A 45 -23.86 -5.45 -1.14
CA VAL A 45 -22.88 -4.48 -0.62
C VAL A 45 -21.64 -5.22 -0.10
N GLY A 46 -21.83 -6.30 0.64
CA GLY A 46 -20.73 -7.14 1.11
C GLY A 46 -19.96 -7.80 -0.03
N LYS A 47 -20.65 -8.33 -1.06
CA LYS A 47 -19.98 -8.92 -2.23
C LYS A 47 -19.12 -7.89 -2.97
N ARG A 48 -19.59 -6.65 -3.15
CA ARG A 48 -18.80 -5.56 -3.74
C ARG A 48 -17.51 -5.32 -2.94
N ALA A 49 -17.61 -5.26 -1.61
CA ALA A 49 -16.45 -5.10 -0.75
C ALA A 49 -15.45 -6.27 -0.84
N THR A 50 -15.89 -7.50 -1.13
CA THR A 50 -14.95 -8.63 -1.32
C THR A 50 -13.99 -8.44 -2.50
N VAL A 51 -14.39 -7.69 -3.53
CA VAL A 51 -13.50 -7.38 -4.67
C VAL A 51 -12.33 -6.51 -4.20
N TRP A 52 -12.62 -5.49 -3.38
CA TRP A 52 -11.61 -4.63 -2.76
C TRP A 52 -10.66 -5.42 -1.85
N ILE A 53 -11.23 -6.29 -1.00
CA ILE A 53 -10.46 -7.13 -0.07
C ILE A 53 -9.51 -8.06 -0.82
N GLN A 54 -9.96 -8.64 -1.93
CA GLN A 54 -9.14 -9.56 -2.72
C GLN A 54 -7.86 -8.89 -3.25
N GLU A 55 -7.96 -7.68 -3.78
CA GLU A 55 -6.80 -6.94 -4.25
C GLU A 55 -5.85 -6.57 -3.10
N LEU A 56 -6.39 -6.10 -1.96
CA LEU A 56 -5.59 -5.79 -0.76
C LEU A 56 -4.85 -7.03 -0.21
N LEU A 57 -5.44 -8.23 -0.32
CA LEU A 57 -4.76 -9.48 0.04
C LEU A 57 -3.58 -9.80 -0.89
N TRP A 58 -3.70 -9.49 -2.19
CA TRP A 58 -2.57 -9.60 -3.11
C TRP A 58 -1.47 -8.58 -2.79
N ASP A 59 -1.84 -7.35 -2.42
CA ASP A 59 -0.88 -6.35 -1.96
C ASP A 59 -0.18 -6.79 -0.67
N LEU A 60 -0.93 -7.34 0.29
CA LEU A 60 -0.37 -7.86 1.54
C LEU A 60 0.67 -8.95 1.27
N ARG A 61 0.36 -9.90 0.37
CA ARG A 61 1.30 -10.92 -0.10
C ARG A 61 2.55 -10.28 -0.70
N ASN A 62 2.38 -9.34 -1.62
CA ASN A 62 3.48 -8.74 -2.38
C ASN A 62 4.42 -7.92 -1.48
N ILE A 63 3.85 -7.11 -0.59
CA ILE A 63 4.58 -6.27 0.37
C ILE A 63 5.30 -7.16 1.39
N LYS A 64 4.67 -8.25 1.83
CA LYS A 64 5.31 -9.21 2.75
C LYS A 64 6.53 -9.85 2.10
N ARG A 65 6.39 -10.33 0.86
CA ARG A 65 7.51 -10.87 0.08
C ARG A 65 8.63 -9.85 -0.04
N ALA A 66 8.34 -8.64 -0.50
CA ALA A 66 9.34 -7.59 -0.63
C ALA A 66 10.01 -7.23 0.72
N ARG A 67 9.28 -7.26 1.83
CA ARG A 67 9.84 -7.04 3.18
C ARG A 67 10.80 -8.15 3.58
N ASP A 68 10.42 -9.40 3.32
CA ASP A 68 11.13 -10.60 3.76
C ASP A 68 12.38 -10.85 2.89
N ASP A 69 12.37 -10.44 1.63
CA ASP A 69 13.49 -10.58 0.68
C ASP A 69 14.63 -9.56 0.90
N ILE A 70 14.41 -8.49 1.67
CA ILE A 70 15.46 -7.47 1.91
C ILE A 70 16.62 -8.08 2.72
N GLY A 71 17.77 -8.22 2.07
CA GLY A 71 19.05 -8.53 2.69
C GLY A 71 19.81 -7.31 3.21
N PHE A 72 20.89 -7.58 3.94
CA PHE A 72 21.80 -6.59 4.47
C PHE A 72 23.02 -6.40 3.57
N ARG A 73 23.44 -5.16 3.33
CA ARG A 73 24.67 -4.87 2.58
C ARG A 73 25.90 -5.42 3.29
N GLY A 74 25.99 -5.26 4.61
CA GLY A 74 27.16 -5.66 5.37
C GLY A 74 28.35 -4.72 5.20
N ALA A 75 29.51 -5.21 5.65
CA ALA A 75 30.78 -4.50 5.68
C ALA A 75 31.58 -4.84 4.42
N LYS A 76 31.23 -4.19 3.29
CA LYS A 76 31.71 -4.56 1.94
C LYS A 76 32.84 -3.67 1.37
N GLY A 77 33.21 -2.59 2.07
CA GLY A 77 34.19 -1.61 1.57
C GLY A 77 33.65 -0.71 0.45
N PRO A 78 34.49 0.11 -0.20
CA PRO A 78 34.06 1.12 -1.17
C PRO A 78 33.69 0.57 -2.56
N THR A 79 34.15 -0.63 -2.91
CA THR A 79 33.92 -1.28 -4.22
C THR A 79 33.42 -2.73 -4.09
N GLY A 80 32.99 -3.15 -2.89
CA GLY A 80 32.40 -4.48 -2.68
C GLY A 80 33.39 -5.60 -2.33
N THR A 81 34.70 -5.35 -2.43
CA THR A 81 35.75 -6.38 -2.28
C THR A 81 36.25 -6.60 -0.86
N GLN A 82 35.79 -5.80 0.11
CA GLN A 82 36.23 -5.87 1.51
C GLN A 82 37.73 -5.64 1.76
N ALA A 83 38.49 -5.14 0.77
CA ALA A 83 39.94 -5.03 0.84
C ALA A 83 40.47 -4.29 2.09
N SER A 84 39.79 -3.22 2.52
CA SER A 84 40.17 -2.49 3.74
C SER A 84 39.99 -3.31 5.02
N PHE A 85 38.96 -4.16 5.09
CA PHE A 85 38.73 -5.05 6.23
C PHE A 85 39.70 -6.23 6.20
N LEU A 86 39.99 -6.78 5.02
CA LEU A 86 40.98 -7.83 4.85
C LEU A 86 42.38 -7.37 5.30
N ALA A 87 42.77 -6.15 4.92
CA ALA A 87 44.02 -5.56 5.37
C ALA A 87 44.05 -5.32 6.89
N LEU A 88 42.93 -4.92 7.49
CA LEU A 88 42.80 -4.72 8.94
C LEU A 88 42.99 -6.03 9.73
N PHE A 89 42.66 -7.17 9.12
CA PHE A 89 42.83 -8.49 9.72
C PHE A 89 44.03 -9.26 9.14
N ASP A 90 45.04 -8.56 8.62
CA ASP A 90 46.29 -9.15 8.13
C ASP A 90 46.10 -10.27 7.08
N GLY A 91 45.08 -10.15 6.24
CA GLY A 91 44.75 -11.15 5.21
C GLY A 91 43.85 -12.30 5.67
N ASP A 92 43.34 -12.26 6.90
CA ASP A 92 42.46 -13.28 7.47
C ASP A 92 41.01 -13.12 6.98
N HIS A 93 40.63 -13.94 6.01
CA HIS A 93 39.27 -13.94 5.42
C HIS A 93 38.20 -14.40 6.42
N ASP A 94 38.51 -15.31 7.33
CA ASP A 94 37.54 -15.85 8.29
C ASP A 94 37.08 -14.76 9.26
N LYS A 95 38.00 -13.91 9.71
CA LYS A 95 37.67 -12.72 10.53
C LYS A 95 36.82 -11.70 9.80
N VAL A 96 37.03 -11.51 8.49
CA VAL A 96 36.19 -10.61 7.68
C VAL A 96 34.76 -11.14 7.62
N GLU A 97 34.59 -12.44 7.40
CA GLU A 97 33.26 -13.07 7.41
C GLU A 97 32.60 -13.01 8.80
N GLU A 98 33.36 -13.25 9.86
CA GLU A 98 32.86 -13.18 11.24
C GLU A 98 32.39 -11.76 11.58
N LEU A 99 33.17 -10.73 11.24
CA LEU A 99 32.79 -9.33 11.39
C LEU A 99 31.46 -9.06 10.70
N GLU A 100 31.30 -9.54 9.47
CA GLU A 100 30.09 -9.30 8.69
C GLU A 100 28.85 -9.97 9.30
N LYS A 101 28.98 -11.24 9.72
CA LYS A 101 27.94 -11.99 10.43
C LYS A 101 27.53 -11.27 11.73
N LEU A 102 28.51 -10.74 12.47
CA LEU A 102 28.27 -10.02 13.72
C LEU A 102 27.53 -8.69 13.49
N VAL A 103 27.93 -7.91 12.48
CA VAL A 103 27.27 -6.64 12.14
C VAL A 103 25.85 -6.87 11.62
N ALA A 104 25.64 -7.89 10.80
CA ALA A 104 24.31 -8.25 10.30
C ALA A 104 23.37 -8.71 11.43
N THR A 105 23.85 -9.55 12.33
CA THR A 105 23.10 -10.03 13.50
C THR A 105 22.70 -8.86 14.40
N ARG A 106 23.63 -7.93 14.70
CA ARG A 106 23.33 -6.71 15.46
C ARG A 106 22.34 -5.77 14.76
N SER A 107 22.33 -5.78 13.43
CA SER A 107 21.38 -5.04 12.60
C SER A 107 20.04 -5.78 12.42
N GLY A 108 19.90 -6.98 13.00
CA GLY A 108 18.71 -7.82 12.95
C GLY A 108 18.45 -8.41 11.56
N PHE A 109 19.47 -8.63 10.74
CA PHE A 109 19.34 -9.30 9.43
C PHE A 109 19.93 -10.70 9.49
N GLN A 110 19.21 -11.66 8.91
CA GLN A 110 19.67 -13.05 8.77
C GLN A 110 20.39 -13.28 7.44
N TYR A 111 19.99 -12.54 6.40
CA TYR A 111 20.58 -12.63 5.07
C TYR A 111 21.44 -11.40 4.78
N ILE A 112 22.64 -11.66 4.26
CA ILE A 112 23.64 -10.68 3.88
C ILE A 112 23.89 -10.88 2.39
N TYR A 113 23.94 -9.80 1.61
CA TYR A 113 24.26 -9.92 0.21
C TYR A 113 25.72 -10.39 0.05
N PRO A 114 25.98 -11.52 -0.62
CA PRO A 114 27.34 -12.02 -0.81
C PRO A 114 28.11 -11.15 -1.80
N VAL A 115 27.42 -10.62 -2.81
CA VAL A 115 27.99 -9.78 -3.86
C VAL A 115 27.32 -8.42 -3.82
N THR A 116 28.13 -7.39 -3.64
CA THR A 116 27.70 -6.00 -3.72
C THR A 116 28.75 -5.21 -4.47
N SER A 117 28.37 -4.01 -4.89
CA SER A 117 29.32 -2.99 -5.29
C SER A 117 29.62 -2.08 -4.10
N GLN A 118 29.76 -0.76 -4.32
CA GLN A 118 29.81 0.21 -3.22
C GLN A 118 28.54 0.16 -2.36
N THR A 119 27.37 -0.13 -2.93
CA THR A 119 26.08 -0.21 -2.22
C THR A 119 25.40 -1.56 -2.47
N TYR A 120 24.25 -1.79 -1.83
CA TYR A 120 23.34 -2.81 -2.33
C TYR A 120 22.85 -2.39 -3.74
N SER A 121 22.46 -3.38 -4.57
CA SER A 121 21.96 -3.09 -5.91
C SER A 121 20.67 -2.26 -5.87
N ARG A 122 20.61 -1.18 -6.63
CA ARG A 122 19.40 -0.33 -6.79
C ARG A 122 18.21 -1.09 -7.39
N LYS A 123 18.42 -2.29 -7.92
CA LYS A 123 17.34 -3.21 -8.26
C LYS A 123 16.44 -3.55 -7.07
N ILE A 124 16.99 -3.60 -5.85
CA ILE A 124 16.21 -3.84 -4.63
C ILE A 124 15.19 -2.71 -4.39
N ASP A 125 15.53 -1.47 -4.76
CA ASP A 125 14.61 -0.34 -4.64
C ASP A 125 13.41 -0.50 -5.59
N ILE A 126 13.63 -1.05 -6.79
CA ILE A 126 12.55 -1.43 -7.72
C ILE A 126 11.64 -2.47 -7.09
N ASP A 127 12.22 -3.54 -6.55
CA ASP A 127 11.47 -4.67 -6.00
C ASP A 127 10.67 -4.28 -4.74
N VAL A 128 11.10 -3.22 -4.03
CA VAL A 128 10.36 -2.62 -2.91
C VAL A 128 9.29 -1.64 -3.37
N LEU A 129 9.53 -0.79 -4.38
CA LEU A 129 8.55 0.20 -4.84
C LEU A 129 7.45 -0.38 -5.73
N ALA A 130 7.74 -1.43 -6.50
CA ALA A 130 6.75 -2.09 -7.36
C ALA A 130 5.47 -2.53 -6.62
N PRO A 131 5.53 -3.25 -5.47
CA PRO A 131 4.32 -3.60 -4.73
C PRO A 131 3.61 -2.39 -4.10
N LEU A 132 4.33 -1.28 -3.84
CA LEU A 132 3.70 -0.05 -3.35
C LEU A 132 2.94 0.68 -4.46
N ALA A 133 3.49 0.71 -5.68
CA ALA A 133 2.78 1.23 -6.84
C ALA A 133 1.51 0.42 -7.15
N SER A 134 1.58 -0.92 -7.04
CA SER A 134 0.42 -1.81 -7.12
C SER A 134 -0.64 -1.46 -6.06
N LEU A 135 -0.24 -1.31 -4.79
CA LEU A 135 -1.13 -0.88 -3.72
C LEU A 135 -1.77 0.47 -4.01
N GLY A 136 -1.04 1.40 -4.64
CA GLY A 136 -1.57 2.67 -5.11
C GLY A 136 -2.73 2.48 -6.10
N ALA A 137 -2.60 1.58 -7.08
CA ALA A 137 -3.69 1.30 -8.01
C ALA A 137 -4.94 0.74 -7.29
N THR A 138 -4.77 -0.22 -6.38
CA THR A 138 -5.87 -0.78 -5.58
C THR A 138 -6.54 0.27 -4.70
N ALA A 139 -5.77 1.06 -3.96
CA ALA A 139 -6.30 2.14 -3.13
C ALA A 139 -7.05 3.19 -3.95
N HIS A 140 -6.52 3.57 -5.13
CA HIS A 140 -7.18 4.51 -6.03
C HIS A 140 -8.52 3.95 -6.54
N LYS A 141 -8.56 2.67 -6.92
CA LYS A 141 -9.78 2.01 -7.41
C LYS A 141 -10.86 1.94 -6.33
N ILE A 142 -10.50 1.52 -5.11
CA ILE A 142 -11.43 1.46 -3.97
C ILE A 142 -12.00 2.85 -3.66
N ALA A 143 -11.13 3.86 -3.53
CA ALA A 143 -11.56 5.22 -3.23
C ALA A 143 -12.40 5.83 -4.36
N THR A 144 -12.15 5.48 -5.62
CA THR A 144 -12.98 5.90 -6.75
C THR A 144 -14.37 5.28 -6.67
N ASP A 145 -14.49 3.98 -6.38
CA ASP A 145 -15.79 3.34 -6.17
C ASP A 145 -16.57 4.03 -5.04
N LEU A 146 -15.91 4.32 -3.91
CA LEU A 146 -16.55 5.01 -2.77
C LEU A 146 -17.05 6.41 -3.14
N ARG A 147 -16.29 7.15 -3.94
CA ARG A 147 -16.71 8.48 -4.44
C ARG A 147 -17.92 8.38 -5.37
N LEU A 148 -17.99 7.35 -6.21
CA LEU A 148 -19.15 7.09 -7.06
C LEU A 148 -20.37 6.72 -6.22
N LEU A 149 -20.22 5.84 -5.21
CA LEU A 149 -21.29 5.47 -4.29
C LEU A 149 -21.81 6.67 -3.48
N ALA A 150 -20.91 7.56 -3.05
CA ALA A 150 -21.28 8.83 -2.40
C ALA A 150 -22.06 9.76 -3.35
N SER A 151 -21.84 9.68 -4.66
CA SER A 151 -22.60 10.47 -5.64
C SER A 151 -23.99 9.89 -5.95
N LEU A 152 -24.17 8.57 -5.76
CA LEU A 152 -25.44 7.90 -6.00
C LEU A 152 -26.40 8.22 -4.87
N LYS A 153 -27.43 9.00 -5.20
CA LYS A 153 -28.57 9.20 -4.32
C LYS A 153 -29.47 7.97 -4.38
N VAL A 154 -29.70 7.34 -3.25
CA VAL A 154 -30.61 6.20 -3.11
C VAL A 154 -31.76 6.61 -2.21
N VAL A 155 -32.96 6.18 -2.58
CA VAL A 155 -34.11 6.20 -1.68
C VAL A 155 -33.89 5.05 -0.71
N LEU A 156 -33.56 5.36 0.54
CA LEU A 156 -33.49 4.36 1.59
C LEU A 156 -34.93 4.05 2.03
N PHE A 157 -35.43 2.88 1.65
CA PHE A 157 -36.69 2.38 2.21
C PHE A 157 -36.42 1.86 3.62
N ASP A 158 -36.83 2.61 4.63
CA ASP A 158 -36.89 2.11 6.00
C ASP A 158 -38.09 1.17 6.14
N ALA A 159 -37.83 -0.13 6.13
CA ALA A 159 -38.86 -1.15 6.30
C ALA A 159 -39.49 -1.17 7.72
N ASN A 160 -38.96 -0.39 8.67
CA ASN A 160 -39.44 -0.29 10.05
C ASN A 160 -40.03 1.10 10.39
N ALA A 161 -40.06 2.05 9.45
CA ALA A 161 -40.68 3.35 9.68
C ALA A 161 -42.20 3.27 9.53
N ASN A 162 -42.93 3.67 10.58
CA ASN A 162 -44.39 3.77 10.58
C ASN A 162 -44.84 4.76 9.49
N SER A 163 -45.49 4.25 8.44
CA SER A 163 -46.46 4.82 7.48
C SER A 163 -46.34 6.25 6.91
N ASP A 164 -45.47 7.12 7.40
CA ASP A 164 -45.17 8.42 6.79
C ASP A 164 -43.94 8.23 5.92
N MET A 165 -44.19 7.83 4.67
CA MET A 165 -43.21 7.69 3.59
C MET A 165 -42.53 9.04 3.30
N THR A 166 -41.59 9.41 4.15
CA THR A 166 -40.68 10.52 3.91
C THR A 166 -39.45 9.88 3.28
N ASP A 167 -39.43 9.85 1.95
CA ASP A 167 -38.28 9.36 1.17
C ASP A 167 -37.01 10.09 1.65
N VAL A 168 -36.22 9.43 2.49
CA VAL A 168 -34.91 9.96 2.85
C VAL A 168 -34.00 9.70 1.66
N ILE A 169 -33.84 10.73 0.82
CA ILE A 169 -32.86 10.75 -0.26
C ILE A 169 -31.47 10.83 0.40
N GLY A 170 -30.84 9.68 0.60
CA GLY A 170 -29.49 9.53 1.16
C GLY A 170 -28.47 9.16 0.07
N GLN A 171 -27.18 9.21 0.40
CA GLN A 171 -26.14 8.61 -0.45
C GLN A 171 -26.09 7.09 -0.20
N GLU A 172 -25.69 6.28 -1.20
CA GLU A 172 -25.60 4.83 -1.03
C GLU A 172 -24.59 4.45 0.06
N VAL A 173 -23.48 5.19 0.11
CA VAL A 173 -22.44 5.08 1.14
C VAL A 173 -21.87 6.47 1.41
N GLU A 174 -21.74 6.84 2.68
CA GLU A 174 -21.02 8.05 3.11
C GLU A 174 -19.75 7.69 3.89
N GLU A 175 -18.75 8.58 3.84
CA GLU A 175 -17.57 8.47 4.70
C GLU A 175 -17.93 8.78 6.17
N PRO A 176 -17.20 8.21 7.14
CA PRO A 176 -17.31 8.65 8.53
C PRO A 176 -17.05 10.16 8.64
N CYS A 177 -17.91 10.86 9.38
CA CYS A 177 -17.86 12.30 9.56
C CYS A 177 -17.64 12.61 11.05
N GLU A 178 -16.71 13.52 11.38
CA GLU A 178 -16.59 14.01 12.75
C GLU A 178 -17.78 14.92 13.10
N SER A 179 -18.18 14.95 14.37
CA SER A 179 -19.34 15.74 14.82
C SER A 179 -19.22 17.25 14.56
N THR A 180 -17.99 17.74 14.38
CA THR A 180 -17.66 19.16 14.09
C THR A 180 -17.34 19.44 12.62
N GLN A 181 -17.36 18.42 11.76
CA GLN A 181 -16.93 18.56 10.37
C GLN A 181 -17.98 19.30 9.52
N ILE A 182 -17.64 20.52 9.12
CA ILE A 182 -18.45 21.34 8.20
C ILE A 182 -18.18 20.84 6.76
N GLY A 183 -19.13 20.10 6.18
CA GLY A 183 -18.97 19.50 4.84
C GLY A 183 -18.87 20.53 3.69
N SER A 184 -19.55 21.66 3.82
CA SER A 184 -19.47 22.81 2.93
C SER A 184 -19.82 24.07 3.72
N SER A 185 -19.04 25.14 3.54
CA SER A 185 -19.28 26.44 4.21
C SER A 185 -20.61 27.10 3.80
N ALA A 186 -21.22 26.66 2.69
CA ALA A 186 -22.44 27.24 2.14
C ALA A 186 -23.63 26.26 2.07
N MET A 187 -23.42 24.95 2.26
CA MET A 187 -24.46 23.94 2.05
C MET A 187 -24.42 22.86 3.14
N ALA A 188 -25.22 23.04 4.19
CA ALA A 188 -25.23 22.14 5.36
C ALA A 188 -25.59 20.67 5.04
N TYR A 189 -26.35 20.43 3.97
CA TYR A 189 -26.75 19.07 3.55
C TYR A 189 -25.72 18.37 2.65
N LYS A 190 -24.72 19.09 2.12
CA LYS A 190 -23.77 18.54 1.15
C LYS A 190 -22.56 17.95 1.87
N ARG A 191 -22.39 16.63 1.73
CA ARG A 191 -21.22 15.89 2.22
C ARG A 191 -20.34 15.46 1.05
N ASN A 192 -19.04 15.73 1.16
CA ASN A 192 -18.03 15.42 0.15
C ASN A 192 -17.14 14.27 0.64
N PRO A 193 -16.82 13.28 -0.20
CA PRO A 193 -15.94 12.15 0.13
C PRO A 193 -14.45 12.55 0.10
N MET A 194 -14.07 13.52 0.94
CA MET A 194 -12.75 14.16 0.93
C MET A 194 -11.62 13.18 1.31
N LEU A 195 -11.90 12.18 2.15
CA LEU A 195 -10.87 11.18 2.52
C LEU A 195 -10.54 10.31 1.32
N SER A 196 -11.54 9.83 0.58
CA SER A 196 -11.35 9.07 -0.65
C SER A 196 -10.67 9.90 -1.73
N GLU A 197 -11.01 11.18 -1.87
CA GLU A 197 -10.29 12.09 -2.78
C GLU A 197 -8.81 12.21 -2.43
N ARG A 198 -8.49 12.34 -1.13
CA ARG A 198 -7.10 12.34 -0.65
C ARG A 198 -6.39 11.02 -0.92
N VAL A 199 -7.07 9.89 -0.71
CA VAL A 199 -6.55 8.55 -1.03
C VAL A 199 -6.23 8.46 -2.52
N CYS A 200 -7.13 8.85 -3.42
CA CYS A 200 -6.87 8.88 -4.87
C CYS A 200 -5.66 9.75 -5.21
N SER A 201 -5.54 10.94 -4.59
CA SER A 201 -4.44 11.86 -4.85
C SER A 201 -3.07 11.28 -4.47
N LEU A 202 -2.94 10.76 -3.24
CA LEU A 202 -1.70 10.14 -2.76
C LEU A 202 -1.37 8.85 -3.51
N SER A 203 -2.39 8.06 -3.85
CA SER A 203 -2.23 6.81 -4.60
C SER A 203 -1.61 7.05 -5.98
N ARG A 204 -2.04 8.10 -6.70
CA ARG A 204 -1.43 8.49 -7.97
C ARG A 204 0.05 8.80 -7.83
N HIS A 205 0.44 9.53 -6.78
CA HIS A 205 1.84 9.84 -6.54
C HIS A 205 2.64 8.54 -6.27
N LEU A 206 2.11 7.64 -5.45
CA LEU A 206 2.74 6.36 -5.13
C LEU A 206 2.99 5.50 -6.38
N MET A 207 2.04 5.48 -7.32
CA MET A 207 2.19 4.77 -8.60
C MET A 207 3.35 5.32 -9.44
N VAL A 208 3.55 6.64 -9.46
CA VAL A 208 4.58 7.29 -10.29
C VAL A 208 5.99 7.06 -9.74
N LEU A 209 6.16 6.99 -8.41
CA LEU A 209 7.47 6.87 -7.76
C LEU A 209 8.25 5.61 -8.18
N GLN A 210 7.58 4.55 -8.63
CA GLN A 210 8.27 3.35 -9.13
C GLN A 210 9.20 3.65 -10.32
N GLN A 211 8.84 4.61 -11.18
CA GLN A 211 9.68 4.97 -12.32
C GLN A 211 11.03 5.53 -11.90
N ASN A 212 11.11 6.26 -10.79
CA ASN A 212 12.37 6.78 -10.28
C ASN A 212 13.34 5.63 -9.95
N ALA A 213 12.87 4.55 -9.30
CA ALA A 213 13.75 3.41 -9.02
C ALA A 213 14.17 2.65 -10.29
N LEU A 214 13.28 2.52 -11.27
CA LEU A 214 13.61 1.93 -12.57
C LEU A 214 14.72 2.72 -13.27
N MET A 215 14.55 4.04 -13.37
CA MET A 215 15.51 4.93 -13.99
C MET A 215 16.84 4.92 -13.24
N ASN A 216 16.83 5.14 -11.92
CA ASN A 216 18.04 5.17 -11.08
C ASN A 216 18.82 3.87 -11.17
N SER A 217 18.16 2.71 -11.14
CA SER A 217 18.86 1.43 -11.24
C SER A 217 19.45 1.17 -12.62
N SER A 218 18.83 1.69 -13.69
CA SER A 218 19.25 1.41 -15.07
C SER A 218 20.52 2.16 -15.50
N VAL A 219 20.80 3.30 -14.85
CA VAL A 219 21.91 4.19 -15.20
C VAL A 219 23.05 4.17 -14.20
N GLN A 220 23.03 3.27 -13.20
CA GLN A 220 24.17 3.09 -12.30
C GLN A 220 25.39 2.56 -13.07
N TRP A 221 26.50 3.30 -13.04
CA TRP A 221 27.73 2.90 -13.72
C TRP A 221 28.66 2.15 -12.77
N PHE A 222 29.15 0.99 -13.23
CA PHE A 222 30.14 0.15 -12.54
C PHE A 222 29.80 -0.07 -11.06
N GLU A 223 30.72 0.22 -10.13
CA GLU A 223 30.51 -0.05 -8.72
C GLU A 223 29.60 0.95 -8.01
N ARG A 224 29.38 2.16 -8.56
CA ARG A 224 28.32 3.12 -8.18
C ARG A 224 28.58 4.52 -8.76
N THR A 225 27.49 5.22 -9.07
CA THR A 225 27.42 6.69 -9.27
C THR A 225 26.49 7.36 -8.25
N PHE A 226 26.70 8.66 -7.97
CA PHE A 226 26.01 9.39 -6.89
C PHE A 226 24.66 10.03 -7.27
N ASP A 227 24.25 9.88 -8.52
CA ASP A 227 22.93 10.27 -9.05
C ASP A 227 21.77 9.45 -8.45
N ASP A 228 22.07 8.46 -7.61
CA ASP A 228 21.12 7.68 -6.81
C ASP A 228 20.65 8.36 -5.51
N ARG A 229 21.08 9.61 -5.25
CA ARG A 229 20.79 10.37 -4.02
C ARG A 229 19.59 11.30 -4.15
#